data_AF-A0A9E3KY31-F1
#
_entry.id   AF-A0A9E3KY31-F1
#
_cell.length_a   1.000
_cell.length_b   1.000
_cell.length_c   1.000
_cell.angle_alpha   90.00
_cell.angle_beta   90.00
_cell.angle_gamma   90.00
#
_symmetry.space_group_name_H-M   'P 1'
#
loop_
_entity.id
_entity.type
_entity.pdbx_description
1 polymer ?
#
loop_
_entity_poly.entity_id
_entity_poly.type
_entity_poly.pdbx_seq_one_letter_code
_entity_poly.pdbx_strand_id
1 'polypeptide(L)' 'MTISLVERQAERRPLWTAGTLLQLPSLWLQRSSQRKVLATLDAPQMRDCGLNSLDVYREATKPFWRA' A
#
# COMPACT_ATOMS: atom_id res chain seq x y z
N MET A 1 19.86 49.46 -1.33
CA MET A 1 19.98 47.99 -1.11
C MET A 1 18.91 47.57 -0.12
N THR A 2 17.70 47.27 -0.60
CA THR A 2 16.59 46.83 0.25
C THR A 2 16.37 45.35 0.01
N ILE A 3 16.79 44.52 0.96
CA ILE A 3 16.53 43.08 0.95
C ILE A 3 15.03 42.90 1.18
N SER A 4 14.32 42.34 0.18
CA SER A 4 12.91 42.00 0.25
C SER A 4 12.61 41.13 1.48
N LEU A 5 11.94 41.71 2.48
CA LEU A 5 11.46 41.01 3.68
C LEU A 5 10.30 40.04 3.37
N VAL A 6 9.75 40.10 2.16
CA VAL A 6 8.61 39.29 1.69
C VAL A 6 9.02 37.89 1.24
N GLU A 7 10.27 37.65 0.85
CA GLU A 7 10.69 36.33 0.33
C GLU A 7 10.95 35.28 1.42
N ARG A 8 10.99 35.68 2.70
CA ARG A 8 11.35 34.79 3.81
C ARG A 8 10.18 33.98 4.39
N GLN A 9 9.05 33.89 3.68
CA GLN A 9 7.88 33.11 4.09
C GLN A 9 7.70 31.80 3.31
N ALA A 10 8.61 31.46 2.39
CA ALA A 10 8.55 30.23 1.58
C ALA A 10 9.02 28.97 2.34
N GLU A 11 9.01 28.96 3.66
CA GLU A 11 9.55 27.84 4.43
C GLU A 11 8.52 27.34 5.44
N ARG A 12 8.22 26.03 5.33
CA ARG A 12 7.35 25.20 6.18
C ARG A 12 5.89 25.09 5.72
N ARG A 13 5.71 24.62 4.49
CA ARG A 13 4.54 23.76 4.22
C ARG A 13 4.67 22.51 5.11
N PRO A 14 3.70 22.20 5.98
CA PRO A 14 3.75 20.95 6.74
C PRO A 14 3.79 19.79 5.73
N LEU A 15 4.88 19.01 5.76
CA LEU A 15 5.10 17.84 4.88
C LEU A 15 4.10 16.70 5.15
N TRP A 16 3.23 16.87 6.14
CA TRP A 16 2.23 15.91 6.59
C TRP A 16 0.86 16.37 6.10
N THR A 17 0.60 16.15 4.82
CA THR A 17 -0.79 16.15 4.35
C THR A 17 -1.51 14.96 4.94
N ALA A 18 -2.77 15.11 5.38
CA ALA A 18 -3.57 14.00 5.91
C ALA A 18 -3.61 12.78 4.96
N GLY A 19 -3.47 13.02 3.65
CA GLY A 19 -3.32 11.97 2.64
C GLY A 19 -2.11 11.06 2.86
N THR A 20 -0.97 11.58 3.30
CA THR A 20 0.25 10.79 3.55
C THR A 20 0.08 9.86 4.76
N LEU A 21 -0.65 10.31 5.79
CA LEU A 21 -0.90 9.50 7.00
C LEU A 21 -1.84 8.31 6.72
N LEU A 22 -2.72 8.42 5.72
CA LEU A 22 -3.66 7.35 5.36
C LEU A 22 -3.13 6.39 4.29
N GLN A 23 -1.98 6.65 3.68
CA GLN A 23 -1.39 5.79 2.64
C GLN A 23 -1.01 4.40 3.17
N LEU A 24 -0.45 4.32 4.38
CA LEU A 24 -0.02 3.03 4.94
C LEU A 24 -1.21 2.13 5.33
N PRO A 25 -2.22 2.60 6.09
CA PRO A 25 -3.38 1.78 6.41
C PRO A 25 -4.20 1.37 5.18
N SER A 26 -4.35 2.27 4.20
CA SER A 26 -5.07 1.94 2.96
C SER A 26 -4.34 0.86 2.14
N LEU A 27 -3.01 0.93 2.07
CA LEU A 27 -2.19 -0.10 1.44
C LEU A 27 -2.34 -1.47 2.14
N TRP A 28 -2.36 -1.49 3.48
CA TRP A 28 -2.59 -2.72 4.24
C TRP A 28 -4.00 -3.28 4.02
N LEU A 29 -5.01 -2.42 3.95
CA LEU A 29 -6.38 -2.84 3.67
C LEU A 29 -6.51 -3.43 2.27
N GLN A 30 -5.89 -2.78 1.27
CA GLN A 30 -5.85 -3.26 -0.10
C GLN A 30 -5.16 -4.63 -0.19
N ARG A 31 -4.00 -4.78 0.46
CA ARG A 31 -3.28 -6.06 0.52
C ARG A 31 -4.08 -7.16 1.22
N SER A 32 -4.76 -6.82 2.32
CA SER A 32 -5.62 -7.76 3.05
C SER A 32 -6.77 -8.25 2.16
N SER A 33 -7.41 -7.34 1.42
CA SER A 33 -8.45 -7.69 0.44
C SER A 33 -7.91 -8.61 -0.66
N GLN A 34 -6.78 -8.27 -1.26
CA GLN A 34 -6.13 -9.08 -2.30
C GLN A 34 -5.76 -10.48 -1.80
N ARG A 35 -5.23 -10.61 -0.57
CA ARG A 35 -4.89 -11.91 0.03
C ARG A 35 -6.11 -12.77 0.31
N LYS A 36 -7.24 -12.17 0.70
CA LYS A 36 -8.51 -12.90 0.82
C LYS A 36 -8.96 -13.45 -0.53
N VAL A 37 -8.88 -12.66 -1.59
CA VAL A 37 -9.22 -13.11 -2.95
C VAL A 37 -8.30 -14.26 -3.39
N LEU A 38 -6.99 -14.14 -3.15
CA LEU A 38 -6.02 -15.21 -3.38
C LEU A 38 -6.36 -16.50 -2.62
N ALA A 39 -6.80 -16.39 -1.36
CA ALA A 39 -7.18 -17.54 -0.54
C ALA A 39 -8.48 -18.22 -1.03
N THR A 40 -9.35 -17.49 -1.75
CA THR A 40 -10.61 -18.01 -2.29
C THR A 40 -10.50 -18.55 -3.71
N LEU A 41 -9.34 -18.45 -4.36
CA LEU A 41 -9.16 -18.98 -5.72
C LEU A 41 -9.26 -20.51 -5.73
N ASP A 42 -10.02 -21.06 -6.68
CA ASP A 42 -10.09 -22.49 -6.91
C ASP A 42 -8.89 -23.00 -7.73
N ALA A 43 -8.57 -24.29 -7.61
CA ALA A 43 -7.44 -24.90 -8.33
C ALA A 43 -7.46 -24.73 -9.87
N PRO A 44 -8.62 -24.71 -10.56
CA PRO A 44 -8.68 -24.36 -11.99
C PRO A 44 -8.29 -22.89 -12.24
N GLN A 45 -8.82 -21.95 -11.44
CA GLN A 45 -8.53 -20.52 -11.58
C GLN A 45 -7.05 -20.22 -11.31
N MET A 46 -6.46 -20.89 -10.31
CA MET A 46 -5.02 -20.80 -10.06
C MET A 46 -4.22 -21.26 -11.29
N ARG A 47 -4.61 -22.37 -11.92
CA ARG A 47 -3.95 -22.89 -13.14
C ARG A 47 -4.07 -21.94 -14.32
N ASP A 48 -5.26 -21.36 -14.53
CA ASP A 48 -5.49 -20.40 -15.62
C ASP A 48 -4.63 -19.12 -15.44
N CYS A 49 -4.40 -18.69 -14.20
CA CYS A 49 -3.49 -17.59 -13.89
C CYS A 49 -2.00 -17.97 -13.85
N GLY A 50 -1.66 -19.25 -14.03
CA GLY A 50 -0.29 -19.75 -13.89
C GLY A 50 0.25 -19.71 -12.46
N LEU A 51 -0.63 -19.69 -11.46
CA LEU A 51 -0.28 -19.62 -10.04
C LEU A 51 -0.10 -21.03 -9.45
N ASN A 52 0.94 -21.17 -8.62
CA ASN A 52 1.19 -22.38 -7.84
C ASN A 52 0.42 -22.32 -6.51
N SER A 53 -0.32 -23.39 -6.18
CA SER A 53 -1.13 -23.50 -4.96
C SER A 53 -0.32 -23.26 -3.68
N LEU A 54 0.93 -23.71 -3.63
CA LEU A 54 1.79 -23.53 -2.47
C LEU A 54 2.18 -22.05 -2.29
N ASP A 55 2.47 -21.37 -3.38
CA ASP A 55 2.85 -19.96 -3.35
C ASP A 55 1.65 -19.06 -3.05
N VAL A 56 0.46 -19.40 -3.57
CA VAL A 56 -0.80 -18.75 -3.19
C VAL A 56 -1.06 -18.90 -1.70
N TYR A 57 -0.93 -20.11 -1.15
CA TYR A 57 -1.13 -20.35 0.28
C TYR A 57 -0.14 -19.56 1.15
N ARG A 58 1.15 -19.54 0.76
CA ARG A 58 2.18 -18.75 1.44
C ARG A 58 1.88 -17.26 1.40
N GLU A 59 1.45 -16.72 0.26
CA GLU A 59 1.14 -15.31 0.13
C GLU A 59 -0.14 -14.92 0.89
N ALA A 60 -1.16 -15.78 0.86
CA ALA A 60 -2.44 -15.57 1.54
C ALA A 60 -2.31 -15.59 3.07
N THR A 61 -1.39 -16.40 3.61
CA THR A 61 -1.16 -16.55 5.06
C THR A 61 -0.24 -15.49 5.65
N LYS A 62 0.40 -14.64 4.84
CA LYS A 62 1.25 -13.57 5.35
C LYS A 62 0.42 -12.59 6.20
N PRO A 63 0.92 -12.19 7.38
CA PRO A 63 0.23 -11.19 8.20
C PRO A 63 0.19 -9.82 7.53
N PHE A 64 -0.81 -9.01 7.88
CA PHE A 64 -1.13 -7.76 7.17
C PHE A 64 0.01 -6.72 7.17
N TRP A 65 0.88 -6.77 8.18
CA TRP A 65 2.03 -5.86 8.31
C TRP A 65 3.24 -6.27 7.45
N ARG A 66 3.23 -7.46 6.86
CA ARG A 66 4.35 -7.99 6.08
C ARG A 66 4.07 -7.88 4.59
N ALA A 67 4.81 -6.99 3.91
CA ALA A 67 4.91 -6.96 2.46
C ALA A 67 5.66 -8.22 1.97
#